data_AF-A0A6V7JTJ4-F1
#
_entry.id   AF-A0A6V7JTJ4-F1
#
_cell.length_a   1.000
_cell.length_b   1.000
_cell.length_c   1.000
_cell.angle_alpha   90.00
_cell.angle_beta   90.00
_cell.angle_gamma   90.00
#
_symmetry.space_group_name_H-M   'P 1'
#
loop_
_entity.id
_entity.type
_entity.pdbx_description
1 polymer ?
#
loop_
_entity_poly.entity_id
_entity_poly.type
_entity_poly.pdbx_seq_one_letter_code
_entity_poly.pdbx_strand_id
1 'polypeptide(L)'
;SLRYTSSIRLVPPTSTLPDYTAPAALAAENIYESAAKVLFIAVKWARSIPSFLELSYRDQAILLEESWSELFVLTAAQWNFTVDESVAVSLMVLPTERQQMIADELRRLRDLLAKFAIMRVDHSEYACLKAIALFKG
;
A
#
# COMPACT_ATOMS: atom_id res chain seq x y z
N SER A 1 64.49 -39.48 0.79
CA SER A 1 64.97 -38.18 1.28
C SER A 1 63.97 -37.11 0.85
N LEU A 2 63.61 -36.21 1.78
CA LEU A 2 62.74 -35.05 1.62
C LEU A 2 63.17 -34.21 0.38
N ARG A 3 62.31 -33.41 -0.29
CA ARG A 3 61.57 -32.27 0.27
C ARG A 3 60.41 -31.87 -0.66
N TYR A 4 59.30 -31.61 0.00
CA TYR A 4 58.08 -30.94 -0.46
C TYR A 4 58.37 -29.46 -0.72
N THR A 5 58.07 -28.96 -1.93
CA THR A 5 58.07 -27.51 -2.22
C THR A 5 56.78 -27.12 -2.92
N SER A 6 55.83 -26.70 -2.08
CA SER A 6 55.01 -25.49 -2.21
C SER A 6 54.63 -25.03 -3.62
N SER A 7 53.43 -25.39 -4.06
CA SER A 7 52.69 -24.60 -5.05
C SER A 7 51.49 -23.97 -4.35
N ILE A 8 51.64 -22.69 -4.01
CA ILE A 8 50.55 -21.85 -3.50
C ILE A 8 49.52 -21.71 -4.63
N ARG A 9 48.35 -22.33 -4.46
CA ARG A 9 47.19 -22.03 -5.31
C ARG A 9 46.64 -20.67 -4.89
N LEU A 10 46.76 -19.69 -5.78
CA LEU A 10 46.05 -18.41 -5.67
C LEU A 10 44.55 -18.71 -5.72
N VAL A 11 43.88 -18.54 -4.59
CA VAL A 11 42.41 -18.51 -4.51
C VAL A 11 41.98 -17.15 -5.06
N PRO A 12 41.11 -17.07 -6.09
CA PRO A 12 40.58 -15.79 -6.54
C PRO A 12 39.70 -15.20 -5.43
N PRO A 13 39.65 -13.86 -5.28
CA PRO A 13 38.78 -13.24 -4.29
C PRO A 13 37.34 -13.56 -4.69
N THR A 14 36.66 -14.37 -3.88
CA THR A 14 35.21 -14.47 -3.99
C THR A 14 34.67 -13.16 -3.46
N SER A 15 34.42 -12.23 -4.38
CA SER A 15 33.56 -11.09 -4.15
C SER A 15 32.19 -11.66 -3.81
N THR A 16 31.93 -11.86 -2.52
CA THR A 16 30.59 -12.12 -2.00
C THR A 16 29.76 -10.89 -2.29
N LEU A 17 29.08 -10.91 -3.44
CA LEU A 17 27.94 -10.05 -3.72
C LEU A 17 26.94 -10.23 -2.56
N PRO A 18 26.37 -9.16 -2.01
CA PRO A 18 25.39 -9.30 -0.96
C PRO A 18 24.14 -9.98 -1.53
N ASP A 19 23.73 -11.05 -0.85
CA ASP A 19 22.53 -11.82 -1.12
C ASP A 19 21.27 -10.94 -1.10
N TYR A 20 20.58 -10.91 -2.25
CA TYR A 20 19.12 -10.95 -2.42
C TYR A 20 18.25 -10.45 -1.25
N THR A 21 18.29 -9.15 -0.96
CA THR A 21 17.23 -8.44 -0.22
C THR A 21 16.17 -7.85 -1.15
N ALA A 22 16.23 -8.19 -2.45
CA ALA A 22 15.38 -7.61 -3.50
C ALA A 22 13.90 -8.07 -3.53
N PRO A 23 13.51 -9.33 -3.28
CA PRO A 23 12.15 -9.77 -3.58
C PRO A 23 11.12 -9.15 -2.65
N ALA A 24 11.51 -8.95 -1.39
CA ALA A 24 10.67 -8.25 -0.45
C ALA A 24 10.59 -6.77 -0.88
N ALA A 25 11.70 -6.05 -1.07
CA ALA A 25 11.69 -4.62 -1.39
C ALA A 25 10.83 -4.29 -2.64
N LEU A 26 10.92 -5.13 -3.67
CA LEU A 26 10.09 -5.04 -4.87
C LEU A 26 8.59 -5.28 -4.59
N ALA A 27 8.26 -6.17 -3.65
CA ALA A 27 6.88 -6.41 -3.23
C ALA A 27 6.29 -5.23 -2.42
N ALA A 28 7.11 -4.52 -1.63
CA ALA A 28 6.69 -3.24 -1.02
C ALA A 28 6.51 -2.16 -2.09
N GLU A 29 7.45 -2.01 -3.02
CA GLU A 29 7.29 -1.05 -4.11
C GLU A 29 5.96 -1.29 -4.85
N ASN A 30 5.60 -2.55 -5.08
CA ASN A 30 4.32 -2.92 -5.67
C ASN A 30 3.10 -2.54 -4.80
N ILE A 31 3.17 -2.67 -3.46
CA ILE A 31 2.05 -2.31 -2.58
C ILE A 31 1.87 -0.80 -2.48
N TYR A 32 2.96 -0.04 -2.35
CA TYR A 32 2.90 1.43 -2.30
C TYR A 32 2.47 2.01 -3.64
N GLU A 33 2.98 1.50 -4.76
CA GLU A 33 2.56 1.91 -6.09
C GLU A 33 1.08 1.62 -6.31
N SER A 34 0.60 0.46 -5.90
CA SER A 34 -0.81 0.09 -6.02
C SER A 34 -1.69 0.95 -5.11
N ALA A 35 -1.27 1.24 -3.88
CA ALA A 35 -1.98 2.15 -3.00
C ALA A 35 -2.04 3.57 -3.58
N ALA A 36 -0.94 4.07 -4.15
CA ALA A 36 -0.92 5.37 -4.84
C ALA A 36 -1.91 5.40 -6.02
N LYS A 37 -1.99 4.32 -6.80
CA LYS A 37 -2.97 4.18 -7.90
C LYS A 37 -4.40 4.22 -7.36
N VAL A 38 -4.70 3.48 -6.29
CA VAL A 38 -6.04 3.48 -5.65
C VAL A 38 -6.42 4.88 -5.16
N LEU A 39 -5.50 5.58 -4.50
CA LEU A 39 -5.70 6.94 -4.03
C LEU A 39 -5.96 7.91 -5.20
N PHE A 40 -5.17 7.79 -6.27
CA PHE A 40 -5.37 8.58 -7.48
C PHE A 40 -6.75 8.35 -8.10
N ILE A 41 -7.20 7.09 -8.17
CA ILE A 41 -8.55 6.75 -8.66
C ILE A 41 -9.62 7.35 -7.77
N ALA A 42 -9.45 7.32 -6.45
CA ALA A 42 -10.40 7.91 -5.49
C ALA A 42 -10.53 9.43 -5.69
N VAL A 43 -9.42 10.15 -5.82
CA VAL A 43 -9.42 11.61 -6.08
C VAL A 43 -10.00 11.92 -7.46
N LYS A 44 -9.66 11.13 -8.49
CA LYS A 44 -10.21 11.28 -9.84
C LYS A 44 -11.73 11.08 -9.85
N TRP A 45 -12.24 10.15 -9.05
CA TRP A 45 -13.68 9.95 -8.90
C TRP A 45 -14.36 11.18 -8.29
N ALA A 46 -13.82 11.75 -7.21
CA ALA A 46 -14.39 12.97 -6.61
C ALA A 46 -14.44 14.12 -7.62
N ARG A 47 -13.36 14.32 -8.37
CA ARG A 47 -13.28 15.31 -9.45
C ARG A 47 -14.17 15.03 -10.67
N SER A 48 -14.80 13.86 -10.75
CA SER A 48 -15.76 13.56 -11.82
C SER A 48 -17.19 14.00 -11.49
N ILE A 49 -17.45 14.41 -10.24
CA ILE A 49 -18.79 14.80 -9.77
C ILE A 49 -19.01 16.29 -10.06
N PRO A 50 -20.05 16.67 -10.85
CA PRO A 50 -20.32 18.07 -11.17
C PRO A 50 -20.48 18.96 -9.93
N SER A 51 -21.29 18.53 -8.95
CA SER A 51 -21.53 19.31 -7.72
C SER A 51 -20.29 19.50 -6.85
N PHE A 52 -19.29 18.61 -6.95
CA PHE A 52 -18.00 18.81 -6.28
C PHE A 52 -17.19 19.91 -6.96
N LEU A 53 -17.22 19.97 -8.31
CA LEU A 53 -16.51 20.97 -9.08
C LEU A 53 -17.12 22.37 -8.99
N GLU A 54 -18.40 22.48 -8.60
CA GLU A 54 -19.09 23.74 -8.34
C GLU A 54 -18.63 24.42 -7.05
N LEU A 55 -17.99 23.68 -6.13
CA LEU A 55 -17.44 24.22 -4.89
C LEU A 55 -16.18 25.05 -5.15
N SER A 56 -15.86 25.96 -4.23
CA SER A 56 -14.59 26.69 -4.29
C SER A 56 -13.41 25.74 -4.19
N TYR A 57 -12.27 26.08 -4.78
CA TYR A 57 -11.06 25.26 -4.68
C TYR A 57 -10.66 24.96 -3.22
N ARG A 58 -10.90 25.93 -2.33
CA ARG A 58 -10.67 25.78 -0.89
C ARG A 58 -11.56 24.69 -0.30
N ASP A 59 -12.84 24.70 -0.62
CA ASP A 59 -13.79 23.71 -0.10
C ASP A 59 -13.53 22.32 -0.71
N GLN A 60 -13.18 22.26 -1.99
CA GLN A 60 -12.74 21.01 -2.63
C GLN A 60 -11.52 20.40 -1.92
N ALA A 61 -10.54 21.23 -1.54
CA ALA A 61 -9.37 20.77 -0.81
C ALA A 61 -9.73 20.28 0.60
N ILE A 62 -10.55 21.04 1.34
CA ILE A 62 -11.00 20.67 2.70
C ILE A 62 -11.75 19.33 2.66
N LEU A 63 -12.73 19.18 1.78
CA LEU A 63 -13.51 17.94 1.69
C LEU A 63 -12.60 16.74 1.35
N LEU A 64 -11.63 16.91 0.47
CA LEU A 64 -10.66 15.84 0.15
C LEU A 64 -9.73 15.55 1.34
N GLU A 65 -9.22 16.57 2.02
CA GLU A 65 -8.36 16.41 3.22
C GLU A 65 -9.07 15.69 4.36
N GLU A 66 -10.39 15.88 4.50
CA GLU A 66 -11.18 15.24 5.55
C GLU A 66 -11.69 13.83 5.17
N SER A 67 -11.85 13.53 3.88
CA SER A 67 -12.47 12.28 3.41
C SER A 67 -11.54 11.31 2.66
N TRP A 68 -10.29 11.69 2.37
CA TRP A 68 -9.40 10.89 1.50
C TRP A 68 -9.21 9.45 1.98
N SER A 69 -9.15 9.22 3.30
CA SER A 69 -8.89 7.89 3.86
C SER A 69 -10.09 6.97 3.68
N GLU A 70 -11.31 7.46 3.90
CA GLU A 70 -12.56 6.74 3.62
C GLU A 70 -12.74 6.47 2.12
N LEU A 71 -12.46 7.47 1.28
CA LEU A 71 -12.51 7.32 -0.17
C LEU A 71 -11.48 6.30 -0.67
N PHE A 72 -10.28 6.30 -0.11
CA PHE A 72 -9.24 5.32 -0.39
C PHE A 72 -9.72 3.92 -0.03
N VAL A 73 -10.26 3.72 1.18
CA VAL A 73 -10.74 2.41 1.65
C VAL A 73 -11.90 1.88 0.82
N LEU A 74 -12.90 2.72 0.53
CA LEU A 74 -14.04 2.34 -0.32
C LEU A 74 -13.57 1.99 -1.75
N THR A 75 -12.58 2.71 -2.27
CA THR A 75 -12.00 2.41 -3.58
C THR A 75 -11.18 1.12 -3.53
N ALA A 76 -10.33 0.92 -2.52
CA ALA A 76 -9.59 -0.31 -2.31
C ALA A 76 -10.54 -1.53 -2.25
N ALA A 77 -11.66 -1.42 -1.53
CA ALA A 77 -12.68 -2.46 -1.44
C ALA A 77 -13.32 -2.75 -2.80
N GLN A 78 -13.74 -1.71 -3.53
CA GLN A 78 -14.35 -1.84 -4.86
C GLN A 78 -13.42 -2.53 -5.87
N TRP A 79 -12.10 -2.30 -5.76
CA TRP A 79 -11.09 -2.91 -6.63
C TRP A 79 -10.49 -4.21 -6.08
N ASN A 80 -11.05 -4.72 -4.97
CA ASN A 80 -10.60 -5.96 -4.32
C ASN A 80 -9.08 -5.94 -4.00
N PHE A 81 -8.60 -4.80 -3.51
CA PHE A 81 -7.20 -4.58 -3.15
C PHE A 81 -6.75 -5.55 -2.06
N THR A 82 -5.64 -6.24 -2.29
CA THR A 82 -5.09 -7.23 -1.35
C THR A 82 -3.89 -6.66 -0.60
N VAL A 83 -3.91 -6.78 0.72
CA VAL A 83 -2.83 -6.35 1.60
C VAL A 83 -2.19 -7.58 2.22
N ASP A 84 -0.93 -7.86 1.87
CA ASP A 84 -0.12 -8.86 2.57
C ASP A 84 0.63 -8.18 3.72
N GLU A 85 0.09 -8.36 4.92
CA GLU A 85 0.63 -7.80 6.18
C GLU A 85 2.10 -8.23 6.40
N SER A 86 2.40 -9.51 6.13
CA SER A 86 3.72 -10.08 6.40
C SER A 86 4.80 -9.47 5.52
N VAL A 87 4.47 -9.22 4.26
CA VAL A 87 5.37 -8.59 3.29
C VAL A 87 5.51 -7.10 3.59
N ALA A 88 4.41 -6.39 3.82
CA ALA A 88 4.43 -4.95 4.03
C ALA A 88 5.20 -4.52 5.30
N VAL A 89 5.07 -5.28 6.40
CA VAL A 89 5.72 -4.96 7.68
C VAL A 89 7.21 -5.36 7.67
N SER A 90 7.54 -6.52 7.09
CA SER A 90 8.93 -7.00 6.99
C SER A 90 9.84 -6.06 6.18
N LEU A 91 9.24 -5.12 5.46
CA LEU A 91 9.91 -4.18 4.56
C LEU A 91 10.15 -2.80 5.13
N MET A 92 9.59 -2.53 6.30
CA MET A 92 9.81 -1.28 6.98
C MET A 92 11.07 -1.36 7.83
N VAL A 93 12.06 -0.51 7.53
CA VAL A 93 13.24 -0.31 8.39
C VAL A 93 12.86 0.64 9.53
N LEU A 94 12.09 0.13 10.48
CA LEU A 94 11.49 0.91 11.56
C LEU A 94 11.61 0.15 12.89
N PRO A 95 11.63 0.83 14.07
CA PRO A 95 11.63 0.14 15.35
C PRO A 95 10.45 -0.85 15.47
N THR A 96 10.67 -1.98 16.15
CA THR A 96 9.72 -3.09 16.26
C THR A 96 8.34 -2.66 16.79
N GLU A 97 8.28 -1.71 17.72
CA GLU A 97 7.01 -1.16 18.23
C GLU A 97 6.18 -0.51 17.10
N ARG A 98 6.82 0.29 16.24
CA ARG A 98 6.13 0.94 15.13
C ARG A 98 5.77 -0.05 14.03
N GLN A 99 6.61 -1.07 13.79
CA GLN A 99 6.27 -2.16 12.88
C GLN A 99 5.00 -2.88 13.35
N GLN A 100 4.86 -3.14 14.65
CA GLN A 100 3.68 -3.78 15.22
C GLN A 100 2.42 -2.91 15.08
N MET A 101 2.53 -1.60 15.34
CA MET A 101 1.41 -0.67 15.14
C MET A 101 0.90 -0.67 13.71
N ILE A 102 1.83 -0.64 12.74
CA ILE A 102 1.50 -0.64 11.31
C ILE A 102 0.91 -2.00 10.89
N ALA A 103 1.43 -3.11 11.42
CA ALA A 103 0.86 -4.43 11.22
C ALA A 103 -0.61 -4.49 11.66
N ASP A 104 -0.91 -3.94 12.84
CA ASP A 104 -2.28 -3.89 13.38
C ASP A 104 -3.20 -2.97 12.55
N GLU A 105 -2.69 -1.88 11.98
CA GLU A 105 -3.43 -1.03 11.03
C GLU A 105 -3.71 -1.76 9.71
N LEU A 106 -2.71 -2.44 9.12
CA LEU A 106 -2.87 -3.21 7.90
C LEU A 106 -3.86 -4.37 8.10
N ARG A 107 -3.82 -5.03 9.26
CA ARG A 107 -4.78 -6.08 9.60
C ARG A 107 -6.20 -5.55 9.68
N ARG A 108 -6.40 -4.41 10.35
CA ARG A 108 -7.70 -3.73 10.42
C ARG A 108 -8.21 -3.33 9.03
N LEU A 109 -7.34 -2.81 8.16
CA LEU A 109 -7.68 -2.50 6.78
C LEU A 109 -8.11 -3.75 6.03
N ARG A 110 -7.31 -4.83 6.06
CA ARG A 110 -7.63 -6.10 5.42
C ARG A 110 -8.98 -6.65 5.88
N ASP A 111 -9.23 -6.66 7.19
CA ASP A 111 -10.48 -7.16 7.76
C ASP A 111 -11.69 -6.32 7.32
N LEU A 112 -11.50 -5.01 7.17
CA LEU A 112 -12.53 -4.11 6.64
C LEU A 112 -12.80 -4.41 5.16
N LEU A 113 -11.76 -4.55 4.33
CA LEU A 113 -11.90 -4.93 2.91
C LEU A 113 -12.62 -6.28 2.75
N ALA A 114 -12.29 -7.25 3.60
CA ALA A 114 -12.96 -8.56 3.61
C ALA A 114 -14.46 -8.46 3.93
N LYS A 115 -14.87 -7.56 4.84
CA LYS A 115 -16.29 -7.33 5.14
C LYS A 115 -17.04 -6.80 3.91
N PHE A 116 -16.46 -5.87 3.16
CA PHE A 116 -17.07 -5.37 1.92
C PHE A 116 -17.24 -6.48 0.87
N ALA A 117 -16.25 -7.37 0.74
CA ALA A 117 -16.34 -8.52 -0.15
C ALA A 117 -17.49 -9.48 0.24
N ILE A 118 -17.67 -9.72 1.54
CA ILE A 118 -18.77 -10.57 2.07
C ILE A 118 -20.13 -9.91 1.83
N MET A 119 -20.24 -8.60 2.01
CA MET A 119 -21.49 -7.85 1.82
C MET A 119 -21.90 -7.73 0.34
N ARG A 120 -21.00 -8.05 -0.60
CA ARG A 120 -21.25 -7.99 -2.05
C ARG A 120 -21.80 -6.63 -2.51
N VAL A 121 -21.22 -5.56 -1.97
CA VAL A 121 -21.59 -4.18 -2.29
C VAL A 121 -21.49 -3.94 -3.80
N ASP A 122 -22.53 -3.38 -4.40
CA ASP A 122 -22.56 -3.10 -5.83
C ASP A 122 -21.96 -1.73 -6.20
N HIS A 123 -21.83 -1.47 -7.51
CA HIS A 123 -21.20 -0.23 -7.99
C HIS A 123 -21.98 1.04 -7.61
N SER A 124 -23.31 0.97 -7.56
CA SER A 124 -24.16 2.10 -7.17
C SER A 124 -24.04 2.37 -5.68
N GLU A 125 -24.06 1.33 -4.85
CA GLU A 125 -23.87 1.42 -3.41
C GLU A 125 -22.49 2.02 -3.06
N TYR A 126 -21.41 1.58 -3.74
CA TYR A 126 -20.09 2.21 -3.58
C TYR A 126 -20.11 3.69 -3.94
N ALA A 127 -20.78 4.07 -5.03
CA ALA A 127 -20.89 5.47 -5.41
C ALA A 127 -21.64 6.29 -4.34
N CYS A 128 -22.73 5.74 -3.79
CA CYS A 128 -23.48 6.37 -2.70
C CYS A 128 -22.64 6.51 -1.42
N LEU A 129 -21.96 5.45 -0.98
CA LEU A 129 -21.11 5.47 0.21
C LEU A 129 -19.97 6.49 0.05
N LYS A 130 -19.34 6.56 -1.12
CA LYS A 130 -18.30 7.55 -1.41
C LYS A 130 -18.85 8.97 -1.42
N ALA A 131 -20.06 9.18 -1.95
CA ALA A 131 -20.69 10.50 -1.94
C ALA A 131 -21.01 10.94 -0.52
N ILE A 132 -21.54 10.04 0.32
CA ILE A 132 -21.76 10.30 1.75
C ILE A 132 -20.44 10.66 2.44
N ALA A 133 -19.38 9.89 2.21
CA ALA A 133 -18.07 10.17 2.81
C ALA A 133 -17.48 11.52 2.35
N LEU A 134 -17.69 11.90 1.08
CA LEU A 134 -17.16 13.14 0.50
C LEU A 134 -17.92 14.39 0.96
N PHE A 135 -19.23 14.30 1.20
CA PHE A 135 -20.10 15.45 1.49
C PHE A 135 -20.69 15.43 2.92
N LYS A 136 -20.06 14.72 3.86
CA LYS A 136 -20.53 14.60 5.26
C LYS A 136 -20.41 15.89 6.12
N GLY A 137 -20.12 17.04 5.51
CA GLY A 137 -19.89 18.34 6.16
C GLY A 137 -21.04 19.32 5.92
#